data_AF-A0A819YMQ4-F1
#
_entry.id   AF-A0A819YMQ4-F1
#
_cell.length_a   1.000
_cell.length_b   1.000
_cell.length_c   1.000
_cell.angle_alpha   90.00
_cell.angle_beta   90.00
_cell.angle_gamma   90.00
#
_symmetry.space_group_name_H-M   'P 1'
#
loop_
_entity.id
_entity.type
_entity.pdbx_description
1 polymer ?
#
loop_
_entity_poly.entity_id
_entity_poly.type
_entity_poly.pdbx_seq_one_letter_code
_entity_poly.pdbx_strand_id
1 'polypeptide(L)'
;MIFFLVLLYTSSFGSVINVRLNLFDKIIVFGDSNTDGGNVYKLTNNTWPITPPYYQGRFTNGPNWFDRLNASSKSNYAYGGATTDNNFVKGYTKLNLVLVPGIRQQIASYFNDTLNTTINFNRTMYILWAGGNDFIANSSITVSSLTNSFMNSVRDLLKFGAKNILIFNQAPIQVYPYFSRQNLSATYTALTLQINNALQASLNSTR
;
A
#
# COMPACT_ATOMS: atom_id res chain seq x y z
N MET A 1 9.43 32.59 7.98
CA MET A 1 9.50 33.12 9.35
C MET A 1 8.87 32.07 10.27
N ILE A 2 9.70 31.45 11.12
CA ILE A 2 9.37 30.28 11.94
C ILE A 2 8.58 30.77 13.16
N PHE A 3 7.38 30.23 13.39
CA PHE A 3 6.68 30.45 14.66
C PHE A 3 7.14 29.40 15.67
N PHE A 4 7.95 29.82 16.64
CA PHE A 4 8.21 29.07 17.85
C PHE A 4 7.05 29.30 18.83
N LEU A 5 6.37 28.22 19.21
CA LEU A 5 5.40 28.23 20.31
C LEU A 5 6.19 28.05 21.62
N VAL A 6 6.24 29.09 22.45
CA VAL A 6 6.81 29.02 23.81
C VAL A 6 5.67 28.67 24.77
N LEU A 7 5.77 27.51 25.42
CA LEU A 7 4.87 27.09 26.51
C LEU A 7 5.50 27.53 27.84
N LEU A 8 4.93 28.57 28.45
CA LEU A 8 5.20 28.94 29.84
C LEU A 8 4.41 28.00 30.75
N TYR A 9 5.10 27.25 31.61
CA TYR A 9 4.49 26.41 32.64
C TYR A 9 4.16 27.26 33.88
N THR A 10 2.88 27.44 34.17
CA THR A 10 2.41 27.79 35.51
C THR A 10 1.70 26.58 36.12
N SER A 11 2.03 26.31 37.38
CA SER A 11 1.57 25.19 38.17
C SER A 11 0.08 25.31 38.50
N SER A 12 -0.74 24.53 37.81
CA SER A 12 -2.05 24.09 38.30
C SER A 12 -2.23 22.61 37.94
N PHE A 13 -2.74 21.81 38.86
CA PHE A 13 -3.15 20.42 38.63
C PHE A 13 -4.39 20.41 37.70
N GLY A 14 -4.19 20.74 36.43
CA GLY A 14 -5.14 20.50 35.37
C GLY A 14 -4.91 19.10 34.83
N SER A 15 -5.96 18.30 34.75
CA SER A 15 -5.97 17.04 34.02
C SER A 15 -5.34 17.26 32.65
N VAL A 16 -4.22 16.60 32.35
CA VAL A 16 -3.64 16.61 31.01
C VAL A 16 -4.62 15.89 30.09
N ILE A 17 -5.48 16.65 29.43
CA ILE A 17 -6.29 16.13 28.33
C ILE A 17 -5.29 15.89 27.20
N ASN A 18 -4.84 14.65 27.08
CA ASN A 18 -4.15 14.18 25.89
C ASN A 18 -5.15 14.19 24.72
N VAL A 19 -5.37 15.36 24.12
CA VAL A 19 -6.11 15.47 22.87
C VAL A 19 -5.25 14.81 21.79
N ARG A 20 -5.50 13.53 21.53
CA ARG A 20 -4.99 12.88 20.33
C ARG A 20 -5.75 13.48 19.15
N LEU A 21 -5.13 14.42 18.46
CA LEU A 21 -5.64 14.86 17.17
C LEU A 21 -5.55 13.69 16.20
N ASN A 22 -6.68 13.05 15.90
CA ASN A 22 -6.77 12.16 14.75
C ASN A 22 -6.67 13.04 13.51
N LEU A 23 -5.48 13.06 12.91
CA LEU A 23 -5.18 13.81 11.69
C LEU A 23 -6.04 13.33 10.52
N PHE A 24 -6.37 12.04 10.50
CA PHE A 24 -7.22 11.41 9.49
C PHE A 24 -8.35 10.64 10.16
N ASP A 25 -9.57 10.81 9.65
CA ASP A 25 -10.74 10.04 10.08
C ASP A 25 -10.85 8.71 9.33
N LYS A 26 -10.32 8.69 8.10
CA LYS A 26 -10.44 7.57 7.18
C LYS A 26 -9.09 7.25 6.56
N ILE A 27 -8.71 5.97 6.61
CA ILE A 27 -7.50 5.45 5.95
C ILE A 27 -7.90 4.41 4.92
N ILE A 28 -7.49 4.61 3.68
CA ILE A 28 -7.71 3.68 2.57
C ILE A 28 -6.36 3.15 2.13
N VAL A 29 -6.24 1.83 2.06
CA VAL A 29 -5.01 1.19 1.60
C VAL A 29 -5.25 0.36 0.35
N PHE A 30 -4.33 0.51 -0.60
CA PHE A 30 -4.20 -0.29 -1.81
C PHE A 30 -2.85 -1.00 -1.76
N GLY A 31 -2.82 -2.29 -2.07
CA GLY A 31 -1.60 -3.05 -1.91
C GLY A 31 -1.65 -4.48 -2.42
N ASP A 32 -0.60 -5.21 -2.05
CA ASP A 32 -0.43 -6.62 -2.34
C ASP A 32 -0.57 -7.52 -1.09
N SER A 33 0.11 -8.66 -1.08
CA SER A 33 0.07 -9.66 0.01
C SER A 33 0.61 -9.12 1.33
N ASN A 34 1.48 -8.10 1.32
CA ASN A 34 1.97 -7.48 2.54
C ASN A 34 0.87 -6.72 3.31
N THR A 35 -0.26 -6.45 2.65
CA THR A 35 -1.36 -5.65 3.19
C THR A 35 -2.72 -6.34 3.11
N ASP A 36 -2.90 -7.34 2.25
CA ASP A 36 -4.17 -8.06 2.07
C ASP A 36 -4.76 -8.56 3.41
N GLY A 37 -5.97 -8.09 3.72
CA GLY A 37 -6.74 -8.44 4.91
C GLY A 37 -7.72 -9.61 4.72
N GLY A 38 -7.58 -10.38 3.65
CA GLY A 38 -8.45 -11.53 3.30
C GLY A 38 -9.27 -11.36 2.03
N ASN A 39 -8.97 -10.36 1.20
CA ASN A 39 -9.65 -10.15 -0.08
C ASN A 39 -9.39 -11.29 -1.07
N VAL A 40 -8.14 -11.78 -1.16
CA VAL A 40 -7.84 -12.99 -1.94
C VAL A 40 -8.52 -14.23 -1.36
N TYR A 41 -8.63 -14.32 -0.04
CA TYR A 41 -9.33 -15.42 0.62
C TYR A 41 -10.80 -15.46 0.23
N LYS A 42 -11.48 -14.30 0.28
CA LYS A 42 -12.85 -14.18 -0.22
C LYS A 42 -12.96 -14.50 -1.72
N LEU A 43 -12.05 -13.95 -2.55
CA LEU A 43 -12.03 -14.16 -4.00
C LEU A 43 -11.90 -15.64 -4.37
N THR A 44 -11.19 -16.41 -3.56
CA THR A 44 -10.92 -17.83 -3.82
C THR A 44 -11.87 -18.77 -3.06
N ASN A 45 -13.06 -18.29 -2.68
CA ASN A 45 -14.04 -19.04 -1.90
C ASN A 45 -13.43 -19.66 -0.63
N ASN A 46 -12.62 -18.87 0.08
CA ASN A 46 -11.96 -19.25 1.33
C ASN A 46 -10.95 -20.41 1.17
N THR A 47 -10.33 -20.58 -0.01
CA THR A 47 -9.37 -21.68 -0.28
C THR A 47 -7.91 -21.25 -0.35
N TRP A 48 -7.62 -19.94 -0.45
CA TRP A 48 -6.26 -19.44 -0.58
C TRP A 48 -6.11 -18.05 0.06
N PRO A 49 -5.06 -17.76 0.84
CA PRO A 49 -3.94 -18.64 1.21
C PRO A 49 -4.34 -19.80 2.13
N ILE A 50 -3.61 -20.91 2.08
CA ILE A 50 -3.91 -22.13 2.86
C ILE A 50 -3.52 -21.93 4.34
N THR A 51 -4.43 -22.24 5.26
CA THR A 51 -4.16 -22.23 6.70
C THR A 51 -3.99 -23.67 7.20
N PRO A 52 -2.90 -24.01 7.94
CA PRO A 52 -1.68 -23.21 8.22
C PRO A 52 -0.69 -23.16 7.02
N PRO A 53 0.29 -22.23 6.99
CA PRO A 53 0.74 -21.34 8.08
C PRO A 53 0.08 -19.95 8.09
N TYR A 54 -0.81 -19.67 7.14
CA TYR A 54 -1.45 -18.36 7.00
C TYR A 54 -2.61 -18.16 7.97
N TYR A 55 -2.89 -16.91 8.34
CA TYR A 55 -3.89 -16.55 9.37
C TYR A 55 -5.12 -15.90 8.74
N GLN A 56 -6.28 -16.57 8.80
CA GLN A 56 -7.58 -15.99 8.42
C GLN A 56 -7.54 -15.19 7.10
N GLY A 57 -6.91 -15.77 6.07
CA GLY A 57 -6.77 -15.15 4.74
C GLY A 57 -5.64 -14.12 4.59
N ARG A 58 -4.88 -13.77 5.64
CA ARG A 58 -3.69 -12.91 5.55
C ARG A 58 -2.48 -13.73 5.10
N PHE A 59 -1.60 -13.11 4.33
CA PHE A 59 -0.31 -13.70 3.93
C PHE A 59 0.76 -13.61 5.04
N THR A 60 0.35 -13.82 6.28
CA THR A 60 1.20 -13.88 7.48
C THR A 60 0.57 -14.82 8.52
N ASN A 61 1.28 -15.11 9.60
CA ASN A 61 0.85 -16.03 10.67
C ASN A 61 0.00 -15.35 11.77
N GLY A 62 -0.52 -14.15 11.49
CA GLY A 62 -1.37 -13.39 12.40
C GLY A 62 -2.02 -12.18 11.70
N PRO A 63 -2.57 -11.22 12.45
CA PRO A 63 -2.97 -9.93 11.91
C PRO A 63 -1.78 -9.20 11.26
N ASN A 64 -2.00 -8.65 10.07
CA ASN A 64 -0.98 -7.87 9.35
C ASN A 64 -0.84 -6.45 9.94
N TRP A 65 0.04 -5.62 9.36
CA TRP A 65 0.29 -4.27 9.87
C TRP A 65 -0.96 -3.38 9.80
N PHE A 66 -1.77 -3.52 8.75
CA PHE A 66 -2.97 -2.72 8.55
C PHE A 66 -4.11 -3.17 9.46
N ASP A 67 -4.22 -4.46 9.75
CA ASP A 67 -5.14 -4.99 10.76
C ASP A 67 -4.86 -4.36 12.13
N ARG A 68 -3.57 -4.16 12.46
CA ARG A 68 -3.10 -3.58 13.74
C ARG A 68 -3.17 -2.06 13.79
N LEU A 69 -3.31 -1.39 12.65
CA LEU A 69 -3.43 0.07 12.60
C LEU A 69 -4.71 0.53 13.30
N ASN A 70 -4.58 1.38 14.31
CA ASN A 70 -5.74 1.98 14.98
C ASN A 70 -6.19 3.24 14.23
N ALA A 71 -7.39 3.21 13.68
CA ALA A 71 -7.99 4.33 12.95
C ALA A 71 -9.52 4.31 13.16
N SER A 72 -10.15 5.49 13.21
CA SER A 72 -11.61 5.61 13.37
C SER A 72 -12.37 4.88 12.26
N SER A 73 -11.87 4.98 11.03
CA SER A 73 -12.36 4.25 9.88
C SER A 73 -11.18 3.81 9.00
N LYS A 74 -11.18 2.56 8.56
CA LYS A 74 -10.18 2.05 7.63
C LYS A 74 -10.80 1.09 6.62
N SER A 75 -10.32 1.11 5.37
CA SER A 75 -10.73 0.16 4.34
C SER A 75 -9.51 -0.39 3.60
N ASN A 76 -9.53 -1.69 3.34
CA ASN A 76 -8.44 -2.42 2.74
C ASN A 76 -8.85 -2.98 1.38
N TYR A 77 -8.27 -2.43 0.32
CA TYR A 77 -8.49 -2.87 -1.05
C TYR A 77 -7.35 -3.75 -1.59
N ALA A 78 -6.37 -4.10 -0.75
CA ALA A 78 -5.21 -4.89 -1.17
C ALA A 78 -5.58 -6.34 -1.52
N TYR A 79 -4.91 -6.91 -2.52
CA TYR A 79 -5.04 -8.32 -2.91
C TYR A 79 -3.65 -8.95 -3.03
N GLY A 80 -3.44 -10.10 -2.37
CA GLY A 80 -2.21 -10.87 -2.50
C GLY A 80 -1.87 -11.20 -3.95
N GLY A 81 -0.68 -10.80 -4.40
CA GLY A 81 -0.25 -10.96 -5.80
C GLY A 81 -0.54 -9.77 -6.71
N ALA A 82 -1.14 -8.69 -6.18
CA ALA A 82 -1.39 -7.47 -6.94
C ALA A 82 -0.08 -6.84 -7.46
N THR A 83 -0.12 -6.43 -8.72
CA THR A 83 0.89 -5.61 -9.39
C THR A 83 0.48 -4.13 -9.37
N THR A 84 1.31 -3.24 -9.92
CA THR A 84 0.97 -1.81 -10.01
C THR A 84 -0.26 -1.51 -10.86
N ASP A 85 -0.42 -2.20 -12.01
CA ASP A 85 -1.56 -2.06 -12.92
C ASP A 85 -1.67 -3.33 -13.79
N ASN A 86 -2.83 -3.99 -13.83
CA ASN A 86 -3.05 -5.15 -14.70
C ASN A 86 -2.95 -4.84 -16.19
N ASN A 87 -3.11 -3.57 -16.60
CA ASN A 87 -2.89 -3.16 -17.99
C ASN A 87 -1.40 -3.07 -18.35
N PHE A 88 -0.51 -3.04 -17.35
CA PHE A 88 0.93 -3.04 -17.53
C PHE A 88 1.51 -4.46 -17.30
N VAL A 89 1.33 -5.02 -16.10
CA VAL A 89 1.69 -6.40 -15.75
C VAL A 89 0.53 -7.00 -14.98
N LYS A 90 0.02 -8.15 -15.43
CA LYS A 90 -1.10 -8.81 -14.75
C LYS A 90 -0.67 -9.38 -13.40
N GLY A 91 -1.43 -9.09 -12.36
CA GLY A 91 -1.24 -9.63 -11.01
C GLY A 91 -1.98 -10.94 -10.84
N TYR A 92 -1.30 -11.95 -10.29
CA TYR A 92 -1.90 -13.26 -10.03
C TYR A 92 -1.55 -13.76 -8.63
N THR A 93 -2.41 -14.65 -8.13
CA THR A 93 -2.24 -15.39 -6.87
C THR A 93 -2.50 -16.87 -7.08
N LYS A 94 -2.39 -17.66 -6.01
CA LYS A 94 -2.62 -19.12 -6.02
C LYS A 94 -1.82 -19.80 -7.14
N LEU A 95 -0.49 -19.66 -7.09
CA LEU A 95 0.45 -20.20 -8.08
C LEU A 95 0.14 -19.75 -9.52
N ASN A 96 -0.16 -18.46 -9.69
CA ASN A 96 -0.51 -17.84 -10.96
C ASN A 96 -1.83 -18.31 -11.60
N LEU A 97 -2.71 -18.96 -10.84
CA LEU A 97 -3.99 -19.48 -11.36
C LEU A 97 -5.16 -18.51 -11.24
N VAL A 98 -5.07 -17.53 -10.34
CA VAL A 98 -6.18 -16.60 -10.04
C VAL A 98 -5.72 -15.17 -10.29
N LEU A 99 -6.36 -14.50 -11.25
CA LEU A 99 -6.12 -13.08 -11.53
C LEU A 99 -6.64 -12.23 -10.36
N VAL A 100 -5.85 -11.24 -9.95
CA VAL A 100 -6.22 -10.29 -8.88
C VAL A 100 -6.13 -8.85 -9.39
N PRO A 101 -6.90 -7.90 -8.82
CA PRO A 101 -6.80 -6.50 -9.21
C PRO A 101 -5.44 -5.92 -8.78
N GLY A 102 -4.72 -5.32 -9.72
CA GLY A 102 -3.57 -4.46 -9.46
C GLY A 102 -4.00 -3.14 -8.82
N ILE A 103 -3.04 -2.36 -8.32
CA ILE A 103 -3.31 -1.13 -7.54
C ILE A 103 -4.25 -0.18 -8.28
N ARG A 104 -4.04 0.02 -9.58
CA ARG A 104 -4.91 0.90 -10.37
C ARG A 104 -6.36 0.42 -10.44
N GLN A 105 -6.58 -0.90 -10.52
CA GLN A 105 -7.94 -1.47 -10.48
C GLN A 105 -8.53 -1.42 -9.07
N GLN A 106 -7.72 -1.58 -8.02
CA GLN A 106 -8.17 -1.41 -6.64
C GLN A 106 -8.65 0.04 -6.38
N ILE A 107 -7.94 1.03 -6.91
CA ILE A 107 -8.34 2.45 -6.87
C ILE A 107 -9.66 2.67 -7.62
N ALA A 108 -9.80 2.09 -8.82
CA ALA A 108 -11.06 2.17 -9.57
C ALA A 108 -12.24 1.54 -8.81
N SER A 109 -12.02 0.42 -8.11
CA SER A 109 -13.04 -0.19 -7.24
C SER A 109 -13.45 0.77 -6.11
N TYR A 110 -12.49 1.40 -5.45
CA TYR A 110 -12.78 2.38 -4.41
C TYR A 110 -13.59 3.57 -4.94
N PHE A 111 -13.29 4.06 -6.15
CA PHE A 111 -14.07 5.14 -6.76
C PHE A 111 -15.52 4.71 -7.00
N ASN A 112 -15.71 3.51 -7.55
CA ASN A 112 -17.05 2.96 -7.77
C ASN A 112 -17.83 2.79 -6.46
N ASP A 113 -17.19 2.25 -5.42
CA ASP A 113 -17.79 2.05 -4.10
C ASP A 113 -18.15 3.36 -3.39
N THR A 114 -17.61 4.49 -3.86
CA THR A 114 -17.78 5.81 -3.22
C THR A 114 -18.52 6.84 -4.06
N LEU A 115 -19.04 6.49 -5.25
CA LEU A 115 -19.74 7.39 -6.17
C LEU A 115 -20.87 8.20 -5.50
N ASN A 116 -21.58 7.59 -4.55
CA ASN A 116 -22.70 8.20 -3.83
C ASN A 116 -22.35 8.63 -2.40
N THR A 117 -21.07 8.79 -2.08
CA THR A 117 -20.60 9.16 -0.74
C THR A 117 -19.85 10.49 -0.77
N THR A 118 -20.14 11.37 0.19
CA THR A 118 -19.35 12.59 0.38
C THR A 118 -18.03 12.24 1.06
N ILE A 119 -16.92 12.44 0.35
CA ILE A 119 -15.57 12.19 0.88
C ILE A 119 -14.96 13.48 1.41
N ASN A 120 -14.55 13.47 2.69
CA ASN A 120 -13.71 14.53 3.23
C ASN A 120 -12.23 14.27 2.88
N PHE A 121 -11.82 14.75 1.70
CA PHE A 121 -10.45 14.55 1.21
C PHE A 121 -9.36 15.15 2.09
N ASN A 122 -9.67 16.19 2.88
CA ASN A 122 -8.70 16.78 3.81
C ASN A 122 -8.38 15.85 4.99
N ARG A 123 -9.33 14.98 5.36
CA ARG A 123 -9.23 14.06 6.51
C ARG A 123 -9.15 12.58 6.09
N THR A 124 -8.93 12.31 4.81
CA THR A 124 -8.74 10.96 4.27
C THR A 124 -7.28 10.76 3.84
N MET A 125 -6.65 9.70 4.33
CA MET A 125 -5.32 9.24 3.92
C MET A 125 -5.43 8.06 2.98
N TYR A 126 -4.70 8.11 1.86
CA TYR A 126 -4.57 7.02 0.90
C TYR A 126 -3.16 6.43 0.97
N ILE A 127 -3.05 5.12 1.18
CA ILE A 127 -1.77 4.42 1.31
C ILE A 127 -1.61 3.48 0.12
N LEU A 128 -0.44 3.51 -0.56
CA LEU A 128 -0.12 2.60 -1.65
C LEU A 128 1.16 1.83 -1.31
N TRP A 129 1.12 0.50 -1.49
CA TRP A 129 2.31 -0.35 -1.35
C TRP A 129 2.27 -1.57 -2.28
N ALA A 130 3.06 -1.52 -3.35
CA ALA A 130 3.21 -2.60 -4.34
C ALA A 130 4.47 -2.38 -5.20
N GLY A 131 4.70 -3.28 -6.16
CA GLY A 131 5.75 -3.18 -7.18
C GLY A 131 6.65 -4.40 -7.26
N GLY A 132 6.71 -5.20 -6.18
CA GLY A 132 7.48 -6.44 -6.16
C GLY A 132 6.94 -7.49 -7.12
N ASN A 133 5.62 -7.67 -7.14
CA ASN A 133 4.98 -8.68 -8.01
C ASN A 133 5.18 -8.40 -9.50
N ASP A 134 5.32 -7.13 -9.90
CA ASP A 134 5.55 -6.76 -11.31
C ASP A 134 6.86 -7.36 -11.85
N PHE A 135 7.95 -7.24 -11.10
CA PHE A 135 9.26 -7.82 -11.47
C PHE A 135 9.29 -9.34 -11.33
N ILE A 136 8.55 -9.90 -10.38
CA ILE A 136 8.41 -11.36 -10.23
C ILE A 136 7.65 -11.94 -11.42
N ALA A 137 6.57 -11.28 -11.85
CA ALA A 137 5.73 -11.73 -12.96
C ALA A 137 6.37 -11.47 -14.32
N ASN A 138 7.14 -10.39 -14.46
CA ASN A 138 7.85 -10.05 -15.69
C ASN A 138 9.21 -9.40 -15.38
N SER A 139 10.28 -10.19 -15.42
CA SER A 139 11.64 -9.72 -15.14
C SER A 139 12.24 -8.84 -16.25
N SER A 140 11.55 -8.67 -17.38
CA SER A 140 12.01 -7.84 -18.51
C SER A 140 11.55 -6.39 -18.42
N ILE A 141 10.69 -6.04 -17.45
CA ILE A 141 10.30 -4.64 -17.24
C ILE A 141 11.48 -3.80 -16.74
N THR A 142 11.41 -2.49 -16.98
CA THR A 142 12.41 -1.55 -16.46
C THR A 142 11.89 -0.84 -15.22
N VAL A 143 12.81 -0.37 -14.37
CA VAL A 143 12.47 0.49 -13.21
C VAL A 143 11.64 1.70 -13.64
N SER A 144 12.01 2.33 -14.76
CA SER A 144 11.27 3.47 -15.32
C SER A 144 9.81 3.10 -15.68
N SER A 145 9.62 1.97 -16.37
CA SER A 145 8.27 1.51 -16.71
C SER A 145 7.41 1.14 -15.49
N LEU A 146 8.00 0.50 -14.47
CA LEU A 146 7.33 0.23 -13.20
C LEU A 146 6.93 1.53 -12.51
N THR A 147 7.87 2.47 -12.33
CA THR A 147 7.63 3.75 -11.67
C THR A 147 6.55 4.54 -12.40
N ASN A 148 6.56 4.57 -13.74
CA ASN A 148 5.50 5.21 -14.52
C ASN A 148 4.13 4.55 -14.30
N SER A 149 4.07 3.22 -14.26
CA SER A 149 2.85 2.47 -13.94
C SER A 149 2.32 2.83 -12.54
N PHE A 150 3.19 2.83 -11.53
CA PHE A 150 2.81 3.22 -10.17
C PHE A 150 2.33 4.68 -10.10
N MET A 151 3.03 5.60 -10.76
CA MET A 151 2.66 7.02 -10.78
C MET A 151 1.36 7.31 -11.53
N ASN A 152 0.90 6.44 -12.45
CA ASN A 152 -0.46 6.51 -12.98
C ASN A 152 -1.50 6.38 -11.85
N SER A 153 -1.30 5.44 -10.92
CA SER A 153 -2.20 5.26 -9.77
C SER A 153 -2.23 6.49 -8.86
N VAL A 154 -1.08 7.13 -8.63
CA VAL A 154 -0.99 8.38 -7.88
C VAL A 154 -1.76 9.50 -8.58
N ARG A 155 -1.56 9.65 -9.90
CA ARG A 155 -2.29 10.64 -10.70
C ARG A 155 -3.80 10.41 -10.70
N ASP A 156 -4.25 9.16 -10.72
CA ASP A 156 -5.67 8.84 -10.67
C ASP A 156 -6.29 9.24 -9.31
N LEU A 157 -5.57 9.01 -8.19
CA LEU A 157 -6.00 9.50 -6.86
C LEU A 157 -6.03 11.03 -6.78
N LEU A 158 -5.01 11.71 -7.31
CA LEU A 158 -4.98 13.19 -7.35
C LEU A 158 -6.16 13.75 -8.16
N LYS A 159 -6.46 13.15 -9.33
CA LYS A 159 -7.62 13.52 -10.14
C LYS A 159 -8.95 13.30 -9.42
N PHE A 160 -9.03 12.28 -8.58
CA PHE A 160 -10.20 12.03 -7.74
C PHE A 160 -10.33 12.99 -6.56
N GLY A 161 -9.30 13.82 -6.29
CA GLY A 161 -9.30 14.82 -5.23
C GLY A 161 -8.53 14.42 -3.98
N ALA A 162 -7.81 13.29 -4.00
CA ALA A 162 -6.95 12.90 -2.89
C ALA A 162 -5.88 13.97 -2.59
N LYS A 163 -5.73 14.31 -1.31
CA LYS A 163 -4.76 15.32 -0.85
C LYS A 163 -3.65 14.73 0.03
N ASN A 164 -3.97 13.65 0.73
CA ASN A 164 -3.03 12.97 1.61
C ASN A 164 -2.76 11.58 1.04
N ILE A 165 -1.57 11.42 0.45
CA ILE A 165 -1.15 10.16 -0.15
C ILE A 165 0.18 9.76 0.51
N LEU A 166 0.21 8.57 1.09
CA LEU A 166 1.40 7.93 1.62
C LEU A 166 1.79 6.78 0.69
N ILE A 167 3.02 6.82 0.20
CA ILE A 167 3.57 5.77 -0.66
C ILE A 167 4.68 5.10 0.12
N PHE A 168 4.55 3.80 0.32
CA PHE A 168 5.64 3.03 0.90
C PHE A 168 6.71 2.77 -0.15
N ASN A 169 7.96 2.82 0.29
CA ASN A 169 9.08 2.30 -0.48
C ASN A 169 8.85 0.83 -0.85
N GLN A 170 9.53 0.41 -1.91
CA GLN A 170 9.54 -0.97 -2.36
C GLN A 170 9.84 -1.89 -1.17
N ALA A 171 8.98 -2.91 -0.99
CA ALA A 171 9.17 -3.91 0.05
C ALA A 171 10.58 -4.52 -0.09
N PRO A 172 11.27 -4.81 1.03
CA PRO A 172 12.65 -5.30 0.99
C PRO A 172 12.70 -6.78 0.58
N ILE A 173 12.26 -7.10 -0.64
CA ILE A 173 12.09 -8.47 -1.12
C ILE A 173 13.41 -9.24 -1.19
N GLN A 174 14.56 -8.54 -1.23
CA GLN A 174 15.88 -9.16 -1.14
C GLN A 174 16.10 -10.02 0.12
N VAL A 175 15.35 -9.76 1.20
CA VAL A 175 15.43 -10.50 2.46
C VAL A 175 14.43 -11.65 2.55
N TYR A 176 13.54 -11.81 1.56
CA TYR A 176 12.60 -12.91 1.58
C TYR A 176 13.34 -14.24 1.36
N PRO A 177 12.98 -15.33 2.08
CA PRO A 177 13.64 -16.62 1.94
C PRO A 177 13.65 -17.17 0.50
N TYR A 178 12.69 -16.78 -0.34
CA TYR A 178 12.66 -17.17 -1.76
C TYR A 178 13.88 -16.64 -2.53
N PHE A 179 14.15 -15.33 -2.46
CA PHE A 179 15.25 -14.71 -3.22
C PHE A 179 16.62 -15.00 -2.62
N SER A 180 16.70 -15.13 -1.29
CA SER A 180 17.94 -15.56 -0.63
C SER A 180 18.35 -16.97 -1.07
N ARG A 181 17.40 -17.93 -1.11
CA ARG A 181 17.67 -19.31 -1.56
C ARG A 181 18.08 -19.43 -3.03
N GLN A 182 17.78 -18.42 -3.84
CA GLN A 182 18.17 -18.38 -5.26
C GLN A 182 19.44 -17.56 -5.52
N ASN A 183 20.14 -17.11 -4.47
CA ASN A 183 21.30 -16.21 -4.59
C ASN A 183 20.99 -14.88 -5.31
N LEU A 184 19.75 -14.39 -5.22
CA LEU A 184 19.29 -13.17 -5.89
C LEU A 184 19.27 -11.93 -4.96
N SER A 185 19.67 -12.05 -3.70
CA SER A 185 19.61 -10.96 -2.72
C SER A 185 20.38 -9.70 -3.15
N ALA A 186 21.55 -9.83 -3.78
CA ALA A 186 22.32 -8.68 -4.27
C ALA A 186 21.58 -7.95 -5.40
N THR A 187 21.06 -8.70 -6.38
CA THR A 187 20.27 -8.18 -7.50
C THR A 187 19.04 -7.43 -7.00
N TYR A 188 18.28 -8.01 -6.06
CA TYR A 188 17.07 -7.37 -5.53
C TYR A 188 17.38 -6.23 -4.56
N THR A 189 18.54 -6.20 -3.91
CA THR A 189 19.01 -5.01 -3.16
C THR A 189 19.18 -3.83 -4.10
N ALA A 190 19.92 -4.02 -5.20
CA ALA A 190 20.14 -2.97 -6.19
C ALA A 190 18.81 -2.50 -6.82
N LEU A 191 17.94 -3.44 -7.19
CA LEU A 191 16.63 -3.14 -7.76
C LEU A 191 15.74 -2.33 -6.80
N THR A 192 15.69 -2.72 -5.52
CA THR A 192 14.91 -2.03 -4.49
C THR A 192 15.37 -0.58 -4.33
N LEU A 193 16.69 -0.34 -4.30
CA LEU A 193 17.25 1.01 -4.23
C LEU A 193 16.92 1.85 -5.47
N GLN A 194 17.04 1.26 -6.66
CA GLN A 194 16.70 1.95 -7.91
C GLN A 194 15.23 2.35 -7.97
N ILE A 195 14.32 1.45 -7.57
CA ILE A 195 12.87 1.73 -7.53
C ILE A 195 12.57 2.86 -6.55
N ASN A 196 13.13 2.82 -5.34
CA ASN A 196 12.90 3.86 -4.33
C ASN A 196 13.40 5.23 -4.80
N ASN A 197 14.59 5.28 -5.40
CA ASN A 197 15.14 6.52 -5.95
C ASN A 197 14.28 7.06 -7.10
N ALA A 198 13.82 6.20 -8.00
CA ALA A 198 12.96 6.58 -9.11
C ALA A 198 11.59 7.09 -8.64
N LEU A 199 10.95 6.40 -7.70
CA LEU A 199 9.69 6.84 -7.09
C LEU A 199 9.85 8.20 -6.41
N GLN A 200 10.90 8.39 -5.62
CA GLN A 200 11.17 9.66 -4.95
C GLN A 200 11.36 10.80 -5.96
N ALA A 201 12.11 10.56 -7.05
CA ALA A 201 12.31 11.54 -8.11
C ALA A 201 10.98 11.91 -8.81
N SER A 202 10.16 10.91 -9.16
CA SER A 202 8.86 11.15 -9.80
C SER A 202 7.86 11.86 -8.88
N LEU A 203 7.90 11.61 -7.58
CA LEU A 203 7.04 12.32 -6.62
C LEU A 203 7.43 13.79 -6.48
N ASN A 204 8.73 14.09 -6.50
CA ASN A 204 9.22 15.47 -6.45
C ASN A 204 8.80 16.27 -7.70
N SER A 205 8.67 15.62 -8.86
CA SER A 205 8.21 16.26 -10.09
C SER A 205 6.68 16.34 -10.24
N THR A 206 5.92 15.77 -9.29
CA THR A 206 4.44 15.77 -9.30
C THR A 206 3.84 16.87 -8.42
N ARG A 207 4.69 17.68 -7.78
CA ARG A 207 4.30 18.88 -7.02
C ARG A 207 4.13 20.08 -7.94
#